data_AF-A0ABD2LRL6-F1
#
_entry.id   AF-A0ABD2LRL6-F1
#
_cell.length_a   1.000
_cell.length_b   1.000
_cell.length_c   1.000
_cell.angle_alpha   90.00
_cell.angle_beta   90.00
_cell.angle_gamma   90.00
#
_symmetry.space_group_name_H-M   'P 1'
#
loop_
_entity.id
_entity.type
_entity.pdbx_description
1 polymer ?
#
loop_
_entity_poly.entity_id
_entity_poly.type
_entity_poly.pdbx_seq_one_letter_code
_entity_poly.pdbx_strand_id
1 'polypeptide(L)'
;MSPLVKPPLKYAHACLPAMQITEHALCDSPTSSSFGTLDAFLAASLPPGYVCVVPALFNDTALLRFQVAGQTRPVLFIGSLNEPLQMVEVSELTPRFGIVPWWVPRVVELFARYLLTLSLAMGILNAVPCYGLDGQFIGTTLVDYFCHNWPPNARKRMAKMLLTSGTVVFCSNILLGFAKSLLFA
;
A
#
# COMPACT_ATOMS: atom_id res chain seq x y z
N MET A 1 -16.31 29.95 -44.62
CA MET A 1 -15.91 28.62 -44.12
C MET A 1 -16.25 28.61 -42.63
N SER A 2 -17.46 28.20 -42.30
CA SER A 2 -17.99 28.21 -40.93
C SER A 2 -18.07 26.78 -40.44
N PRO A 3 -17.62 26.47 -39.22
CA PRO A 3 -17.65 25.10 -38.70
C PRO A 3 -19.11 24.66 -38.48
N LEU A 4 -19.42 23.47 -38.98
CA LEU A 4 -20.68 22.76 -38.73
C LEU A 4 -20.77 22.44 -37.23
N VAL A 5 -21.42 23.32 -36.48
CA VAL A 5 -21.88 23.03 -35.12
C VAL A 5 -22.95 21.95 -35.24
N LYS A 6 -22.56 20.70 -34.93
CA LYS A 6 -23.48 19.56 -34.85
C LYS A 6 -24.44 19.84 -33.69
N PRO A 7 -25.77 19.78 -33.89
CA PRO A 7 -26.72 20.05 -32.80
C PRO A 7 -26.53 19.03 -31.67
N PRO A 8 -26.82 19.41 -30.41
CA PRO A 8 -26.71 18.50 -29.28
C PRO A 8 -27.62 17.29 -29.51
N LEU A 9 -27.07 16.09 -29.37
CA LEU A 9 -27.84 14.84 -29.36
C LEU A 9 -28.90 14.97 -28.26
N LYS A 10 -30.18 14.98 -28.64
CA LYS A 10 -31.29 14.86 -27.69
C LYS A 10 -31.24 13.45 -27.11
N TYR A 11 -30.71 13.33 -25.89
CA TYR A 11 -30.78 12.09 -25.14
C TYR A 11 -32.25 11.84 -24.76
N ALA A 12 -32.82 10.75 -25.26
CA ALA A 12 -34.10 10.25 -24.77
C ALA A 12 -33.82 9.52 -23.45
N HIS A 13 -34.40 10.01 -22.36
CA HIS A 13 -34.28 9.37 -21.06
C HIS A 13 -35.42 8.36 -20.88
N ALA A 14 -35.08 7.14 -20.45
CA ALA A 14 -36.05 6.11 -20.10
C ALA A 14 -35.76 5.61 -18.68
N CYS A 15 -36.80 5.44 -17.87
CA CYS A 15 -36.70 4.85 -16.54
C CYS A 15 -36.67 3.34 -16.68
N LEU A 16 -35.52 2.72 -16.39
CA LEU A 16 -35.32 1.28 -16.49
C LEU A 16 -34.81 0.73 -15.15
N PRO A 17 -35.11 -0.54 -14.80
CA PRO A 17 -34.66 -1.15 -13.55
C PRO A 17 -33.13 -1.37 -13.56
N ALA A 18 -32.42 -0.59 -12.74
CA ALA A 18 -30.95 -0.53 -12.77
C ALA A 18 -30.27 -1.89 -12.59
N MET A 19 -30.67 -2.69 -11.58
CA MET A 19 -30.06 -4.02 -11.35
C MET A 19 -30.15 -4.93 -12.58
N GLN A 20 -31.34 -5.06 -13.17
CA GLN A 20 -31.60 -5.96 -14.29
C GLN A 20 -30.77 -5.57 -15.53
N ILE A 21 -30.57 -4.26 -15.76
CA ILE A 21 -29.74 -3.78 -16.89
C ILE A 21 -28.26 -4.04 -16.61
N THR A 22 -27.80 -3.77 -15.40
CA THR A 22 -26.39 -3.93 -15.01
C THR A 22 -25.94 -5.39 -14.90
N GLU A 23 -26.87 -6.34 -14.92
CA GLU A 23 -26.59 -7.77 -15.03
C GLU A 23 -26.25 -8.21 -16.46
N HIS A 24 -26.66 -7.45 -17.48
CA HIS A 24 -26.32 -7.75 -18.87
C HIS A 24 -24.86 -7.40 -19.20
N ALA A 25 -24.36 -7.98 -20.30
CA ALA A 25 -23.01 -7.73 -20.78
C ALA A 25 -22.79 -6.24 -21.07
N LEU A 26 -21.61 -5.73 -20.71
CA LEU A 26 -21.21 -4.37 -21.04
C LEU A 26 -21.10 -4.23 -22.56
N CYS A 27 -21.78 -3.22 -23.09
CA CYS A 27 -21.66 -2.81 -24.48
C CYS A 27 -20.71 -1.61 -24.56
N ASP A 28 -19.68 -1.71 -25.40
CA ASP A 28 -18.88 -0.55 -25.75
C ASP A 28 -19.66 0.31 -26.75
N SER A 29 -19.97 1.55 -26.36
CA SER A 29 -20.46 2.53 -27.32
C SER A 29 -19.30 3.00 -28.20
N PRO A 30 -19.42 2.93 -29.54
CA PRO A 30 -18.41 3.49 -30.43
C PRO A 30 -18.50 5.02 -30.41
N THR A 31 -17.99 5.65 -29.36
CA THR A 31 -17.80 7.11 -29.29
C THR A 31 -16.39 7.45 -29.77
N SER A 32 -16.29 7.60 -31.10
CA SER A 32 -15.31 8.42 -31.85
C SER A 32 -13.83 8.40 -31.42
N SER A 33 -13.07 7.63 -32.19
CA SER A 33 -11.73 7.91 -32.75
C SER A 33 -10.48 7.83 -31.87
N SER A 34 -9.75 6.72 -32.06
CA SER A 34 -8.39 6.81 -32.61
C SER A 34 -8.19 5.76 -33.71
N PHE A 35 -8.22 6.25 -34.95
CA PHE A 35 -7.46 5.79 -36.12
C PHE A 35 -6.88 4.36 -36.09
N GLY A 36 -7.57 3.41 -36.73
CA GLY A 36 -7.06 2.04 -36.92
C GLY A 36 -8.08 1.16 -37.64
N THR A 37 -7.96 1.08 -38.96
CA THR A 37 -8.74 0.22 -39.83
C THR A 37 -8.46 -1.26 -39.53
N LEU A 38 -9.23 -1.88 -38.63
CA LEU A 38 -9.60 -3.32 -38.66
C LEU A 38 -10.61 -3.74 -37.56
N ASP A 39 -10.89 -2.90 -36.55
CA ASP A 39 -11.73 -3.28 -35.40
C ASP A 39 -13.24 -3.05 -35.58
N ALA A 40 -13.68 -2.46 -36.70
CA ALA A 40 -15.10 -2.27 -36.97
C ALA A 40 -15.86 -3.58 -37.27
N PHE A 41 -15.15 -4.69 -37.50
CA PHE A 41 -15.76 -6.02 -37.67
C PHE A 41 -15.90 -6.79 -36.35
N LEU A 42 -15.23 -6.32 -35.28
CA LEU A 42 -15.27 -6.89 -33.94
C LEU A 42 -16.05 -6.01 -32.95
N ALA A 43 -16.70 -4.95 -33.42
CA ALA A 43 -17.77 -4.29 -32.67
C ALA A 43 -18.87 -5.33 -32.45
N ALA A 44 -18.90 -5.91 -31.24
CA ALA A 44 -19.86 -6.92 -30.82
C ALA A 44 -21.24 -6.58 -31.39
N SER A 45 -21.66 -7.36 -32.37
CA SER A 45 -22.95 -7.24 -33.02
C SER A 45 -24.03 -7.46 -31.97
N LEU A 46 -24.57 -6.36 -31.44
CA LEU A 46 -25.70 -6.40 -30.52
C LEU A 46 -26.81 -7.25 -31.19
N PRO A 47 -27.34 -8.29 -30.53
CA PRO A 47 -28.38 -9.11 -31.13
C PRO A 47 -29.59 -8.23 -31.51
N PRO A 48 -30.36 -8.60 -32.56
CA PRO A 48 -31.51 -7.82 -32.99
C PRO A 48 -32.51 -7.68 -31.84
N GLY A 49 -32.83 -6.44 -31.46
CA GLY A 49 -33.73 -6.12 -30.35
C GLY A 49 -33.05 -5.61 -29.08
N TYR A 50 -31.71 -5.58 -29.02
CA TYR A 50 -30.97 -4.97 -27.91
C TYR A 50 -30.58 -3.53 -28.23
N VAL A 51 -30.57 -2.67 -27.20
CA VAL A 51 -30.13 -1.27 -27.29
C VAL A 51 -29.13 -1.01 -26.19
N CYS A 52 -27.98 -0.44 -26.52
CA CYS A 52 -27.00 -0.01 -25.53
C CYS A 52 -27.52 1.24 -24.83
N VAL A 53 -27.65 1.17 -23.51
CA VAL A 53 -28.11 2.27 -22.67
C VAL A 53 -26.99 2.69 -21.74
N VAL A 54 -26.81 4.00 -21.59
CA VAL A 54 -25.89 4.56 -20.61
C VAL A 54 -26.71 5.15 -19.46
N PRO A 55 -26.30 4.92 -18.21
CA PRO A 55 -26.99 5.52 -17.08
C PRO A 55 -26.86 7.04 -17.14
N ALA A 56 -27.97 7.74 -16.87
CA ALA A 56 -27.97 9.20 -16.78
C ALA A 56 -27.45 9.61 -15.39
N LEU A 57 -26.14 9.80 -15.27
CA LEU A 57 -25.51 10.27 -14.03
C LEU A 57 -25.54 11.79 -13.97
N PHE A 58 -25.72 12.31 -12.76
CA PHE A 58 -25.72 13.74 -12.47
C PHE A 58 -24.37 14.11 -11.87
N ASN A 59 -23.67 15.10 -12.44
CA ASN A 59 -22.40 15.71 -11.99
C ASN A 59 -21.57 14.96 -10.93
N ASP A 60 -20.38 14.49 -11.32
CA ASP A 60 -19.38 13.79 -10.47
C ASP A 60 -19.84 12.53 -9.72
N THR A 61 -21.07 12.06 -9.96
CA THR A 61 -21.51 10.74 -9.51
C THR A 61 -20.98 9.65 -10.42
N ALA A 62 -20.72 8.49 -9.83
CA ALA A 62 -20.36 7.26 -10.52
C ALA A 62 -21.31 6.14 -10.08
N LEU A 63 -21.55 5.20 -10.99
CA LEU A 63 -22.29 3.97 -10.74
C LEU A 63 -21.27 2.88 -10.44
N LEU A 64 -21.19 2.47 -9.18
CA LEU A 64 -20.26 1.45 -8.71
C LEU A 64 -21.00 0.14 -8.48
N ARG A 65 -20.36 -0.96 -8.87
CA ARG A 65 -20.87 -2.32 -8.66
C ARG A 65 -19.93 -3.06 -7.72
N PHE A 66 -20.42 -3.39 -6.53
CA PHE A 66 -19.69 -4.17 -5.54
C PHE A 66 -20.14 -5.63 -5.58
N GLN A 67 -19.19 -6.55 -5.59
CA GLN A 67 -19.44 -7.96 -5.31
C GLN A 67 -18.99 -8.27 -3.88
N VAL A 68 -19.94 -8.67 -3.04
CA VAL A 68 -19.66 -9.02 -1.64
C VAL A 68 -19.45 -10.52 -1.54
N ALA A 69 -18.35 -10.95 -0.93
CA ALA A 69 -18.08 -12.36 -0.69
C ALA A 69 -19.24 -13.00 0.11
N GLY A 70 -19.82 -14.08 -0.43
CA GLY A 70 -20.96 -14.77 0.18
C GLY A 70 -22.34 -14.24 -0.22
N GLN A 71 -22.43 -13.18 -1.03
CA GLN A 71 -23.68 -12.74 -1.65
C GLN A 71 -23.71 -13.04 -3.14
N THR A 72 -24.84 -13.53 -3.62
CA THR A 72 -25.07 -13.81 -5.06
C THR A 72 -25.47 -12.57 -5.84
N ARG A 73 -26.05 -11.56 -5.17
CA ARG A 73 -26.51 -10.33 -5.82
C ARG A 73 -25.49 -9.22 -5.62
N PRO A 74 -25.04 -8.55 -6.70
CA PRO A 74 -24.14 -7.41 -6.58
C PRO A 74 -24.87 -6.22 -5.97
N VAL A 75 -24.16 -5.42 -5.17
CA VAL A 75 -24.69 -4.17 -4.61
C VAL A 75 -24.32 -3.04 -5.55
N LEU A 76 -25.32 -2.28 -5.98
CA LEU A 76 -25.15 -1.11 -6.83
C LEU A 76 -25.13 0.15 -5.96
N PHE A 77 -24.11 0.97 -6.12
CA PHE A 77 -23.97 2.24 -5.43
C PHE A 77 -23.93 3.37 -6.45
N ILE A 78 -24.64 4.45 -6.16
CA ILE A 78 -24.67 5.67 -6.97
C ILE A 78 -24.30 6.80 -6.03
N GLY A 79 -23.17 7.45 -6.30
CA GLY A 79 -22.64 8.51 -5.44
C GLY A 79 -21.28 8.99 -5.91
N SER A 80 -20.58 9.76 -5.09
CA SER A 80 -19.21 10.17 -5.41
C SER A 80 -18.25 9.01 -5.18
N LEU A 81 -17.24 8.84 -6.03
CA LEU A 81 -16.17 7.85 -5.84
C LEU A 81 -15.41 8.02 -4.52
N ASN A 82 -15.40 9.24 -3.96
CA ASN A 82 -14.67 9.54 -2.73
C ASN A 82 -15.31 8.92 -1.48
N GLU A 83 -16.63 8.74 -1.47
CA GLU A 83 -17.37 8.21 -0.32
C GLU A 83 -17.00 6.74 0.00
N PRO A 84 -17.11 5.79 -0.95
CA PRO A 84 -16.72 4.42 -0.69
C PRO A 84 -15.22 4.30 -0.44
N LEU A 85 -14.36 5.05 -1.13
CA LEU A 85 -12.91 4.98 -0.91
C LEU A 85 -12.49 5.42 0.50
N GLN A 86 -13.27 6.28 1.17
CA GLN A 86 -13.02 6.64 2.56
C GLN A 86 -13.58 5.62 3.56
N MET A 87 -14.55 4.81 3.16
CA MET A 87 -15.24 3.85 4.04
C MET A 87 -14.65 2.44 3.99
N VAL A 88 -13.88 2.08 2.96
CA VAL A 88 -13.33 0.73 2.80
C VAL A 88 -11.80 0.75 2.81
N GLU A 89 -11.19 -0.17 3.55
CA GLU A 89 -9.76 -0.47 3.42
C GLU A 89 -9.54 -1.33 2.17
N VAL A 90 -8.84 -0.78 1.18
CA VAL A 90 -8.51 -1.50 -0.06
C VAL A 90 -7.26 -2.33 0.18
N SER A 91 -7.39 -3.65 0.16
CA SER A 91 -6.24 -4.56 0.16
C SER A 91 -5.62 -4.63 -1.24
N GLU A 92 -4.33 -4.31 -1.34
CA GLU A 92 -3.55 -4.44 -2.59
C GLU A 92 -3.28 -5.91 -3.00
N LEU A 93 -3.55 -6.86 -2.11
CA LEU A 93 -3.25 -8.28 -2.29
C LEU A 93 -4.50 -9.05 -2.72
N THR A 94 -4.63 -9.34 -4.02
CA THR A 94 -5.67 -10.23 -4.57
C THR A 94 -5.13 -11.66 -4.73
N PRO A 95 -5.76 -12.69 -4.14
CA PRO A 95 -5.32 -14.07 -4.31
C PRO A 95 -5.52 -14.53 -5.76
N ARG A 96 -4.42 -14.84 -6.46
CA ARG A 96 -4.45 -15.40 -7.83
C ARG A 96 -4.74 -16.91 -7.85
N PHE A 97 -4.42 -17.61 -6.76
CA PHE A 97 -4.58 -19.05 -6.63
C PHE A 97 -5.49 -19.34 -5.43
N GLY A 98 -6.56 -20.11 -5.62
CA GLY A 98 -7.50 -20.47 -4.56
C GLY A 98 -6.95 -21.43 -3.49
N ILE A 99 -5.68 -21.85 -3.62
CA ILE A 99 -5.01 -22.77 -2.69
C ILE A 99 -4.53 -22.03 -1.43
N VAL A 100 -4.20 -20.74 -1.56
CA VAL A 100 -3.64 -19.96 -0.44
C VAL A 100 -4.77 -19.22 0.28
N PRO A 101 -4.96 -19.42 1.59
CA PRO A 101 -5.93 -18.66 2.38
C PRO A 101 -5.63 -17.16 2.32
N TRP A 102 -6.67 -16.32 2.32
CA TRP A 102 -6.54 -14.85 2.18
C TRP A 102 -5.66 -14.19 3.25
N TRP A 103 -5.51 -14.80 4.42
CA TRP A 103 -4.74 -14.24 5.54
C TRP A 103 -3.24 -14.55 5.47
N VAL A 104 -2.84 -15.59 4.73
CA VAL A 104 -1.45 -16.06 4.70
C VAL A 104 -0.50 -15.01 4.12
N PRO A 105 -0.78 -14.37 2.97
CA PRO A 105 0.10 -13.33 2.42
C PRO A 105 0.30 -12.18 3.41
N ARG A 106 -0.79 -11.78 4.09
CA ARG A 106 -0.76 -10.70 5.08
C ARG A 106 0.11 -11.05 6.29
N VAL A 107 -0.02 -12.27 6.83
CA VAL A 107 0.79 -12.71 7.97
C VAL A 107 2.26 -12.85 7.58
N VAL A 108 2.56 -13.43 6.42
CA VAL A 108 3.95 -13.58 5.94
C VAL A 108 4.61 -12.23 5.71
N GLU A 109 3.90 -11.28 5.07
CA GLU A 109 4.39 -9.92 4.89
C GLU A 109 4.71 -9.25 6.23
N LEU A 110 3.77 -9.32 7.17
CA LEU A 110 3.92 -8.71 8.48
C LEU A 110 5.07 -9.34 9.27
N PHE A 111 5.17 -10.66 9.25
CA PHE A 111 6.25 -11.41 9.88
C PHE A 111 7.61 -11.06 9.29
N ALA A 112 7.73 -11.00 7.96
CA ALA A 112 8.97 -10.61 7.30
C ALA A 112 9.39 -9.17 7.67
N ARG A 113 8.44 -8.22 7.68
CA ARG A 113 8.70 -6.84 8.12
C ARG A 113 9.22 -6.79 9.57
N TYR A 114 8.62 -7.57 10.46
CA TYR A 114 9.07 -7.65 11.85
C TYR A 114 10.45 -8.30 11.98
N LEU A 115 10.71 -9.40 11.27
CA LEU A 115 12.03 -10.05 11.29
C LEU A 115 13.13 -9.12 10.79
N LEU A 116 12.87 -8.40 9.69
CA LEU A 116 13.82 -7.42 9.15
C LEU A 116 14.10 -6.31 10.15
N THR A 117 13.05 -5.73 10.73
CA THR A 117 13.18 -4.64 11.70
C THR A 117 13.90 -5.10 12.98
N LEU A 118 13.53 -6.27 13.49
CA LEU A 118 14.13 -6.87 14.69
C LEU A 118 15.62 -7.20 14.46
N SER A 119 15.94 -7.82 13.32
CA SER A 119 17.31 -8.17 12.98
C SER A 119 18.17 -6.92 12.79
N LEU A 120 17.62 -5.88 12.15
CA LEU A 120 18.29 -4.59 12.01
C LEU A 120 18.54 -3.95 13.39
N ALA A 121 17.54 -3.94 14.27
CA ALA A 121 17.67 -3.37 15.60
C ALA A 121 18.72 -4.10 16.45
N MET A 122 18.73 -5.44 16.41
CA MET A 122 19.73 -6.25 17.10
C MET A 122 21.13 -6.07 16.49
N GLY A 123 21.24 -5.94 15.17
CA GLY A 123 22.50 -5.65 14.50
C GLY A 123 23.07 -4.29 14.91
N ILE A 124 22.23 -3.25 14.95
CA ILE A 124 22.63 -1.92 15.43
C ILE A 124 23.04 -1.98 16.90
N LEU A 125 22.26 -2.65 17.76
CA LEU A 125 22.59 -2.82 19.17
C LEU A 125 23.96 -3.50 19.37
N ASN A 126 24.23 -4.56 18.61
CA ASN A 126 25.51 -5.26 18.66
C ASN A 126 26.67 -4.39 18.16
N ALA A 127 26.43 -3.42 17.27
CA ALA A 127 27.47 -2.52 16.77
C ALA A 127 27.81 -1.36 17.74
N VAL A 128 26.97 -1.09 18.77
CA VAL A 128 27.21 0.00 19.73
C VAL A 128 28.46 -0.29 20.58
N PRO A 129 29.38 0.68 20.76
CA PRO A 129 30.58 0.50 21.57
C PRO A 129 30.24 0.51 23.06
N CYS A 130 29.79 -0.64 23.57
CA CYS A 130 29.42 -0.89 24.96
C CYS A 130 30.06 -2.20 25.43
N TYR A 131 30.40 -2.28 26.72
CA TYR A 131 30.87 -3.52 27.31
C TYR A 131 29.85 -4.65 27.19
N GLY A 132 30.31 -5.84 26.78
CA GLY A 132 29.47 -7.05 26.65
C GLY A 132 28.76 -7.22 25.30
N LEU A 133 28.93 -6.29 24.36
CA LEU A 133 28.44 -6.37 22.98
C LEU A 133 29.63 -6.46 22.00
N ASP A 134 29.39 -6.95 20.78
CA ASP A 134 30.42 -7.07 19.73
C ASP A 134 31.05 -5.72 19.37
N GLY A 135 30.31 -4.63 19.57
CA GLY A 135 30.76 -3.26 19.38
C GLY A 135 31.92 -2.86 20.28
N GLN A 136 32.21 -3.62 21.34
CA GLN A 136 33.40 -3.42 22.16
C GLN A 136 34.69 -3.57 21.33
N PHE A 137 34.78 -4.67 20.58
CA PHE A 137 35.95 -4.98 19.75
C PHE A 137 36.02 -4.09 18.52
N ILE A 138 34.86 -3.77 17.93
CA ILE A 138 34.75 -2.84 16.80
C ILE A 138 35.25 -1.46 17.23
N GLY A 139 34.76 -0.95 18.37
CA GLY A 139 35.13 0.36 18.91
C GLY A 139 36.61 0.47 19.26
N THR A 140 37.20 -0.56 19.89
CA THR A 140 38.65 -0.56 20.19
C THR A 140 39.48 -0.57 18.91
N THR A 141 39.08 -1.35 17.92
CA THR A 141 39.79 -1.45 16.62
C THR A 141 39.69 -0.14 15.84
N LEU A 142 38.54 0.52 15.86
CA LEU A 142 38.36 1.84 15.27
C LEU A 142 39.28 2.88 15.91
N VAL A 143 39.33 2.95 17.24
CA VAL A 143 40.24 3.87 17.94
C VAL A 143 41.70 3.56 17.62
N ASP A 144 42.04 2.28 17.53
CA ASP A 144 43.39 1.85 17.19
C ASP A 144 43.80 2.18 15.76
N TYR A 145 42.86 2.16 14.82
CA TYR A 145 43.06 2.55 13.42
C TYR A 145 43.17 4.08 13.27
N PHE A 146 42.19 4.84 13.79
CA PHE A 146 42.15 6.30 13.62
C PHE A 146 43.19 7.03 14.46
N CYS A 147 43.50 6.55 15.66
CA CYS A 147 44.49 7.14 16.55
C CYS A 147 45.84 6.40 16.50
N HIS A 148 46.18 5.78 15.37
CA HIS A 148 47.42 5.00 15.23
C HIS A 148 48.68 5.77 15.68
N ASN A 149 48.74 7.07 15.36
CA ASN A 149 49.88 7.95 15.66
C ASN A 149 49.99 8.37 17.15
N TRP A 150 49.02 8.00 17.99
CA TRP A 150 48.99 8.41 19.40
C TRP A 150 49.71 7.39 20.30
N PRO A 151 50.24 7.82 21.46
CA PRO A 151 50.88 6.89 22.38
C PRO A 151 49.89 5.81 22.86
N PRO A 152 50.36 4.58 23.12
CA PRO A 152 49.50 3.43 23.43
C PRO A 152 48.62 3.64 24.66
N ASN A 153 49.11 4.43 25.63
CA ASN A 153 48.36 4.76 26.84
C ASN A 153 47.17 5.70 26.55
N ALA A 154 47.32 6.64 25.61
CA ALA A 154 46.25 7.56 25.23
C ALA A 154 45.14 6.82 24.45
N ARG A 155 45.51 5.92 23.52
CA ARG A 155 44.57 5.07 22.77
C ARG A 155 43.73 4.19 23.69
N LYS A 156 44.37 3.49 24.64
CA LYS A 156 43.68 2.67 25.64
C LYS A 156 42.75 3.50 26.51
N ARG A 157 43.14 4.73 26.88
CA ARG A 157 42.30 5.65 27.65
C ARG A 157 41.08 6.08 26.83
N MET A 158 41.25 6.46 25.57
CA MET A 158 40.15 6.84 24.68
C MET A 158 39.18 5.69 24.44
N ALA A 159 39.68 4.50 24.13
CA ALA A 159 38.83 3.32 23.94
C ALA A 159 38.00 3.02 25.21
N LYS A 160 38.62 3.09 26.39
CA LYS A 160 37.88 2.95 27.66
C LYS A 160 36.84 4.04 27.87
N MET A 161 37.15 5.30 27.58
CA MET A 161 36.18 6.41 27.69
C MET A 161 34.99 6.21 26.74
N LEU A 162 35.25 5.79 25.50
CA LEU A 162 34.20 5.49 24.52
C LEU A 162 33.29 4.37 25.02
N LEU A 163 33.86 3.23 25.44
CA LEU A 163 33.10 2.08 25.93
C LEU A 163 32.31 2.38 27.20
N THR A 164 32.93 3.04 28.18
CA THR A 164 32.25 3.42 29.43
C THR A 164 31.10 4.39 29.17
N SER A 165 31.29 5.39 28.29
CA SER A 165 30.21 6.30 27.91
C SER A 165 29.04 5.58 27.23
N GLY A 166 29.32 4.65 26.31
CA GLY A 166 28.31 3.85 25.63
C GLY A 166 27.51 2.99 26.61
N THR A 167 28.20 2.31 27.54
CA THR A 167 27.54 1.50 28.58
C THR A 167 26.69 2.34 29.52
N VAL A 168 27.17 3.51 29.96
CA VAL A 168 26.39 4.39 30.84
C VAL A 168 25.11 4.87 30.16
N VAL A 169 25.18 5.30 28.89
CA VAL A 169 24.00 5.73 28.13
C VAL A 169 23.01 4.58 27.94
N PHE A 170 23.51 3.40 27.57
CA PHE A 170 22.67 2.22 27.36
C PHE A 170 21.96 1.77 28.65
N CYS A 171 22.71 1.61 29.75
CA CYS A 171 22.13 1.25 31.04
C CYS A 171 21.15 2.30 31.56
N SER A 172 21.45 3.59 31.39
CA SER A 172 20.54 4.66 31.80
C SER A 172 19.21 4.61 31.05
N ASN A 173 19.25 4.37 29.73
CA ASN A 173 18.03 4.22 28.92
C ASN A 173 17.19 3.01 29.35
N ILE A 174 17.83 1.87 29.64
CA ILE A 174 17.13 0.68 30.14
C ILE A 174 16.50 0.95 31.51
N LEU A 175 17.25 1.54 32.45
CA LEU A 175 16.76 1.84 33.79
C LEU A 175 15.60 2.83 33.76
N LEU A 176 15.70 3.90 32.96
CA LEU A 176 14.63 4.88 32.79
C LEU A 176 13.38 4.26 32.14
N GLY A 177 13.58 3.42 31.12
CA GLY A 177 12.48 2.69 30.47
C GLY A 177 11.76 1.76 31.45
N PHE A 178 12.51 1.00 32.24
CA PHE A 178 11.95 0.09 33.24
C PHE A 178 11.26 0.83 34.38
N ALA A 179 11.88 1.90 34.90
CA ALA A 179 11.28 2.74 35.94
C ALA A 179 9.97 3.39 35.46
N LYS A 180 9.94 3.90 34.21
CA LYS A 180 8.72 4.44 33.61
C LYS A 180 7.67 3.35 33.42
N SER A 181 8.05 2.16 32.96
CA SER A 181 7.14 1.03 32.81
C SER A 181 6.49 0.62 34.14
N LEU A 182 7.23 0.65 35.24
CA LEU A 182 6.72 0.31 36.58
C LEU A 182 5.91 1.42 37.23
N LEU A 183 6.19 2.69 36.90
CA LEU A 183 5.47 3.85 37.45
C LEU A 183 4.10 4.05 36.77
N PHE A 184 3.94 3.58 35.54
CA PHE A 184 2.70 3.67 34.75
C PHE A 184 1.93 2.33 34.65
N ALA A 185 2.38 1.29 35.37
CA ALA A 185 1.66 0.04 35.58
C ALA A 185 0.96 0.07 36.94
#